data_AF-A0A522BKA2-F1
#
_entry.id   AF-A0A522BKA2-F1
#
_cell.length_a   1.000
_cell.length_b   1.000
_cell.length_c   1.000
_cell.angle_alpha   90.00
_cell.angle_beta   90.00
_cell.angle_gamma   90.00
#
_symmetry.space_group_name_H-M   'P 1'
#
loop_
_entity.id
_entity.type
_entity.pdbx_description
1 polymer ?
#
loop_
_entity_poly.entity_id
_entity_poly.type
_entity_poly.pdbx_seq_one_letter_code
_entity_poly.pdbx_strand_id
1 'polypeptide(L)' 'MKTYDIEVQRLKAMYHDKGVLDIRIDALVLPRQQREDQAPSTSLRLPVEHARSLLVLLKQQLAELDKLQPRSRRSGRA' A
#
# COMPACT_ATOMS: atom_id res chain seq x y z
N MET A 1 -17.54 -11.39 3.90
CA MET A 1 -16.71 -10.30 4.47
C MET A 1 -17.53 -9.02 4.46
N LYS A 2 -17.33 -8.11 5.43
CA LYS A 2 -17.90 -6.75 5.34
C LYS A 2 -17.12 -5.95 4.29
N THR A 3 -17.82 -5.24 3.43
CA THR A 3 -17.26 -4.42 2.35
C THR A 3 -17.35 -2.95 2.69
N TYR A 4 -16.35 -2.18 2.29
CA TYR A 4 -16.29 -0.74 2.55
C TYR A 4 -15.93 0.06 1.29
N ASP A 5 -16.37 1.30 1.26
CA ASP A 5 -15.83 2.34 0.41
C ASP A 5 -14.93 3.23 1.28
N ILE A 6 -13.64 3.27 0.95
CA ILE A 6 -12.61 4.01 1.69
C ILE A 6 -12.16 5.18 0.82
N GLU A 7 -12.35 6.42 1.28
CA GLU A 7 -11.86 7.62 0.61
C GLU A 7 -10.71 8.24 1.39
N VAL A 8 -9.52 8.28 0.78
CA VAL A 8 -8.31 8.84 1.38
C VAL A 8 -8.33 10.35 1.31
N GLN A 9 -8.29 11.00 2.49
CA GLN A 9 -8.20 12.45 2.63
C GLN A 9 -6.76 12.93 2.78
N ARG A 10 -5.89 12.12 3.40
CA ARG A 10 -4.46 12.45 3.58
C ARG A 10 -3.62 11.20 3.81
N LEU A 11 -2.40 11.18 3.25
CA LEU A 11 -1.35 10.24 3.62
C LEU A 11 -0.50 10.84 4.76
N LYS A 12 -0.36 10.12 5.88
CA LYS A 12 0.42 10.58 7.05
C LYS A 12 1.81 9.99 7.11
N ALA A 13 1.91 8.68 6.97
CA ALA A 13 3.16 7.97 7.09
C ALA A 13 3.09 6.63 6.36
N MET A 14 4.25 6.12 5.98
CA MET A 14 4.43 4.76 5.50
C MET A 14 5.71 4.21 6.10
N TYR A 15 5.64 3.01 6.64
CA TYR A 15 6.79 2.29 7.16
C TYR A 15 6.68 0.81 6.84
N HIS A 16 7.82 0.14 6.72
CA HIS A 16 7.86 -1.31 6.64
C HIS A 16 8.21 -1.90 8.01
N ASP A 17 7.54 -2.98 8.39
CA ASP A 17 7.94 -3.81 9.53
C ASP A 17 7.64 -5.27 9.21
N LYS A 18 8.60 -6.18 9.48
CA LYS A 18 8.45 -7.64 9.34
C LYS A 18 7.79 -8.11 8.02
N GLY A 19 8.15 -7.49 6.90
CA GLY A 19 7.62 -7.84 5.57
C GLY A 19 6.23 -7.28 5.27
N VAL A 20 5.71 -6.39 6.11
CA VAL A 20 4.43 -5.69 5.92
C VAL A 20 4.69 -4.20 5.76
N LEU A 21 4.04 -3.59 4.78
CA LEU A 21 3.97 -2.14 4.66
C LEU A 21 2.74 -1.64 5.40
N ASP A 22 2.95 -0.76 6.38
CA ASP A 22 1.90 -0.09 7.12
C ASP A 22 1.79 1.35 6.59
N ILE A 23 0.54 1.75 6.30
CA ILE A 23 0.21 3.04 5.73
C ILE A 23 -0.79 3.72 6.67
N ARG A 24 -0.36 4.82 7.28
CA ARG A 24 -1.24 5.65 8.11
C ARG A 24 -1.89 6.72 7.24
N ILE A 25 -3.22 6.76 7.27
CA ILE A 25 -4.04 7.68 6.48
C ILE A 25 -5.14 8.31 7.32
N ASP A 26 -5.58 9.51 6.91
CA ASP A 26 -6.92 9.99 7.23
C ASP A 26 -7.86 9.54 6.10
N ALA A 27 -8.96 8.89 6.45
CA ALA A 27 -9.91 8.39 5.47
C ALA A 27 -11.36 8.44 5.97
N LEU A 28 -12.28 8.64 5.04
CA LEU A 28 -13.71 8.39 5.25
C LEU A 28 -13.98 6.93 4.91
N VAL A 29 -14.60 6.20 5.83
CA VAL A 29 -14.93 4.77 5.67
C VAL A 29 -16.44 4.61 5.72
N LEU A 30 -17.04 4.20 4.61
CA LEU A 30 -18.47 3.98 4.48
C LEU A 30 -18.75 2.49 4.25
N PRO A 31 -19.80 1.92 4.88
CA PRO A 31 -20.26 0.58 4.53
C PRO A 31 -20.70 0.54 3.07
N ARG A 32 -20.21 -0.44 2.31
CA ARG A 32 -20.67 -0.68 0.94
C ARG A 32 -21.74 -1.77 0.96
N GLN A 33 -22.90 -1.49 0.38
CA GLN A 33 -23.89 -2.52 0.10
C GLN A 33 -23.37 -3.44 -1.02
N GLN A 34 -23.35 -4.75 -0.73
CA GLN A 34 -22.95 -5.75 -1.71
C GLN A 34 -24.03 -5.84 -2.80
N ARG A 35 -23.63 -5.67 -4.06
CA ARG A 35 -24.50 -5.96 -5.20
C ARG A 35 -24.47 -7.47 -5.44
N GLU A 36 -25.63 -8.07 -5.67
CA GLU A 36 -25.80 -9.53 -5.78
C GLU A 36 -24.97 -10.13 -6.94
N ASP A 37 -24.75 -9.37 -8.01
CA ASP A 37 -24.02 -9.83 -9.21
C ASP A 37 -22.49 -9.66 -9.14
N GLN A 38 -21.92 -9.24 -8.01
CA GLN A 38 -20.47 -9.01 -7.89
C GLN A 38 -19.87 -9.67 -6.65
N ALA A 39 -18.65 -10.17 -6.83
CA ALA A 39 -17.84 -10.65 -5.73
C ALA A 39 -17.62 -9.51 -4.71
N PRO A 40 -17.75 -9.80 -3.40
CA PRO A 40 -17.62 -8.78 -2.36
C PRO A 40 -16.22 -8.18 -2.39
N SER A 41 -16.14 -6.86 -2.59
CA SER A 41 -14.89 -6.11 -2.65
C SER A 41 -14.99 -4.78 -1.88
N THR A 42 -13.89 -4.41 -1.24
CA THR A 42 -13.68 -3.09 -0.64
C THR A 42 -13.00 -2.19 -1.65
N SER A 43 -13.49 -0.96 -1.82
CA SER A 43 -12.90 0.01 -2.75
C SER A 43 -12.08 1.04 -2.00
N LEU A 44 -10.87 1.30 -2.48
CA LEU A 44 -10.01 2.39 -2.03
C LEU A 44 -9.98 3.47 -3.10
N ARG A 45 -10.45 4.67 -2.77
CA ARG A 45 -10.44 5.85 -3.62
C ARG A 45 -9.45 6.85 -3.05
N LEU A 46 -8.55 7.33 -3.91
CA LEU A 46 -7.54 8.31 -3.56
C LEU A 46 -7.42 9.35 -4.68
N PRO A 47 -7.30 10.65 -4.35
CA PRO A 47 -6.93 11.68 -5.31
C PRO A 47 -5.62 11.31 -6.03
N VAL A 48 -5.52 11.67 -7.30
CA VAL A 48 -4.35 11.35 -8.14
C VAL A 48 -3.06 11.91 -7.55
N GLU A 49 -3.13 13.09 -6.93
CA GLU A 49 -1.99 13.69 -6.22
C GLU A 49 -1.48 12.76 -5.11
N HIS A 50 -2.36 12.27 -4.25
CA HIS A 50 -2.00 11.33 -3.19
C HIS A 50 -1.50 10.01 -3.76
N ALA A 51 -2.04 9.54 -4.89
CA ALA A 51 -1.56 8.34 -5.57
C ALA A 51 -0.10 8.50 -6.02
N ARG A 52 0.28 9.69 -6.53
CA ARG A 52 1.67 10.00 -6.89
C ARG A 52 2.57 10.01 -5.66
N SER A 53 2.16 10.65 -4.57
CA SER A 53 2.91 10.63 -3.31
C SER A 53 3.09 9.22 -2.77
N LEU A 54 2.02 8.40 -2.80
CA LEU A 54 2.05 7.01 -2.39
C LEU A 54 3.06 6.19 -3.19
N LEU A 55 3.11 6.38 -4.51
CA LEU A 55 4.06 5.70 -5.39
C LEU A 55 5.51 6.02 -5.01
N VAL A 56 5.83 7.28 -4.71
CA VAL A 56 7.19 7.67 -4.30
C VAL A 56 7.55 7.02 -2.97
N LEU A 57 6.65 7.08 -1.98
CA LEU A 57 6.87 6.46 -0.67
C LEU A 57 7.06 4.95 -0.78
N LEU A 58 6.24 4.27 -1.60
CA LEU A 58 6.36 2.83 -1.85
C LEU A 58 7.71 2.47 -2.44
N LYS A 59 8.14 3.19 -3.48
CA LYS A 59 9.45 2.97 -4.10
C LYS A 59 10.59 3.14 -3.10
N GLN A 60 10.50 4.14 -2.23
CA GLN A 60 11.49 4.36 -1.19
C GLN A 60 11.54 3.20 -0.20
N GLN A 61 10.39 2.76 0.33
CA GLN A 61 10.34 1.66 1.31
C GLN A 61 10.85 0.34 0.71
N LEU A 62 10.48 0.04 -0.53
CA LEU A 62 10.98 -1.16 -1.23
C LEU A 62 12.48 -1.10 -1.49
N ALA A 63 13.00 0.07 -1.90
CA ALA A 63 14.43 0.24 -2.10
C ALA A 63 15.23 0.07 -0.79
N GLU A 64 14.72 0.48 0.36
CA GLU A 64 15.36 0.22 1.65
C GLU A 64 15.35 -1.29 2.00
N LEU A 65 14.24 -1.99 1.73
CA LEU A 65 14.18 -3.45 1.90
C LEU A 65 15.18 -4.18 1.00
N ASP A 66 15.33 -3.76 -0.25
CA ASP A 66 16.26 -4.36 -1.21
C ASP A 66 17.72 -4.22 -0.77
N LYS A 67 18.08 -3.16 -0.05
CA LYS A 67 19.43 -3.02 0.53
C LYS A 67 19.70 -4.02 1.65
N LEU A 68 18.66 -4.45 2.37
CA LEU A 68 18.77 -5.39 3.49
C LEU A 68 18.84 -6.84 3.04
N GLN A 69 18.42 -7.15 1.81
CA GLN A 69 18.65 -8.47 1.26
C GLN A 69 20.16 -8.68 1.04
N PRO A 70 20.77 -9.73 1.64
CA PRO A 70 22.18 -9.99 1.44
C PRO A 70 22.42 -10.15 -0.07
N ARG A 71 23.40 -9.42 -0.61
CA ARG A 71 23.94 -9.62 -1.97
C ARG A 71 24.71 -10.95 -2.03
N SER A 72 24.04 -12.04 -1.64
CA SER A 72 24.50 -13.40 -1.82
C SER A 72 24.56 -13.65 -3.33
N ARG A 73 25.76 -13.92 -3.85
CA ARG A 73 26.07 -14.39 -5.22
C ARG A 73 26.29 -13.34 -6.31
N ARG A 74 27.10 -12.30 -6.05
CA ARG A 74 27.87 -11.64 -7.13
C ARG A 74 29.38 -11.63 -6.89
N SER A 75 29.89 -12.61 -6.17
CA SER A 75 31.32 -12.89 -5.97
C SER A 75 31.72 -14.27 -6.52
N GLY A 76 31.08 -14.72 -7.60
CA GLY A 76 31.42 -15.96 -8.29
C GLY A 76 31.68 -15.68 -9.77
N ARG A 77 32.73 -14.93 -10.06
CA ARG A 77 33.34 -14.89 -11.39
C ARG A 77 34.74 -15.48 -11.21
N ALA A 78 34.83 -16.80 -11.40
CA ALA A 78 36.04 -17.47 -11.84
C ALA A 78 35.93 -17.65 -13.36
#